data_AF-A0A485K889-F1
#
_entry.id   AF-A0A485K889-F1
#
_cell.length_a   1.000
_cell.length_b   1.000
_cell.length_c   1.000
_cell.angle_alpha   90.00
_cell.angle_beta   90.00
_cell.angle_gamma   90.00
#
_symmetry.space_group_name_H-M   'P 1'
#
loop_
_entity.id
_entity.type
_entity.pdbx_description
1 polymer ?
#
loop_
_entity_poly.entity_id
_entity_poly.type
_entity_poly.pdbx_seq_one_letter_code
_entity_poly.pdbx_strand_id
1 'polypeptide(L)'
;MSTAAEVFGIMDAAVRDAGAALVNQVKGTIKFDVTGAGQWLIQCKTAPAGVTKSSADAAADVTVTLSEANFLLLIADKLNPQQAYMQGKIKFKGNMGLAMKLSAVINAYKQKVASGAAAAAAPAATPAATTTGLRSAGIFASIGEAIKAKGPELVGKVKGTIQFNITPGGTWFVDLKNGAGSIETATKPADLTITVSDADFMSIADGKLNAQQAFMKGKLKLKGNMGLAMKLPVVIDAAKARSKL
;
A
#
# COMPACT_ATOMS: atom_id res chain seq x y z
N MET A 1 8.28 -11.10 -7.73
CA MET A 1 8.19 -10.16 -8.86
C MET A 1 6.72 -10.05 -9.20
N SER A 2 6.18 -8.85 -9.40
CA SER A 2 4.78 -8.69 -9.81
C SER A 2 4.62 -9.17 -11.25
N THR A 3 3.60 -9.97 -11.53
CA THR A 3 3.23 -10.44 -12.87
C THR A 3 2.35 -9.42 -13.59
N ALA A 4 2.18 -9.54 -14.92
CA ALA A 4 1.26 -8.66 -15.64
C ALA A 4 -0.18 -8.77 -15.09
N ALA A 5 -0.63 -9.98 -14.75
CA ALA A 5 -1.97 -10.21 -14.22
C ALA A 5 -2.21 -9.48 -12.88
N GLU A 6 -1.24 -9.49 -11.97
CA GLU A 6 -1.32 -8.74 -10.71
C GLU A 6 -1.40 -7.23 -10.95
N VAL A 7 -0.56 -6.71 -11.86
CA VAL A 7 -0.57 -5.29 -12.23
C VAL A 7 -1.92 -4.88 -12.81
N PHE A 8 -2.51 -5.68 -13.72
CA PHE A 8 -3.83 -5.40 -14.28
C PHE A 8 -4.96 -5.50 -13.24
N GLY A 9 -4.83 -6.37 -12.24
CA GLY A 9 -5.76 -6.40 -11.10
C GLY A 9 -5.72 -5.10 -10.29
N ILE A 10 -4.53 -4.55 -10.04
CA ILE A 10 -4.40 -3.25 -9.37
C ILE A 10 -4.89 -2.12 -10.27
N MET A 11 -4.64 -2.20 -11.58
CA MET A 11 -5.18 -1.25 -12.56
C MET A 11 -6.71 -1.27 -12.59
N ASP A 12 -7.37 -2.43 -12.53
CA ASP A 12 -8.84 -2.50 -12.42
C ASP A 12 -9.34 -1.69 -11.23
N ALA A 13 -8.76 -1.98 -10.07
CA ALA A 13 -9.11 -1.27 -8.86
C ALA A 13 -8.85 0.24 -9.01
N ALA A 14 -7.78 0.66 -9.69
CA ALA A 14 -7.41 2.07 -9.85
C ALA A 14 -8.35 2.81 -10.81
N VAL A 15 -8.71 2.15 -11.90
CA VAL A 15 -9.64 2.65 -12.89
C VAL A 15 -11.03 2.82 -12.28
N ARG A 16 -11.45 1.87 -11.43
CA ARG A 16 -12.74 1.93 -10.72
C ARG A 16 -12.77 3.03 -9.66
N ASP A 17 -11.67 3.21 -8.93
CA ASP A 17 -11.50 4.30 -7.94
C ASP A 17 -11.61 5.68 -8.61
N ALA A 18 -10.87 5.85 -9.72
CA ALA A 18 -10.88 7.10 -10.47
C ALA A 18 -12.22 7.33 -11.20
N GLY A 19 -12.94 6.25 -11.53
CA GLY A 19 -14.33 6.26 -11.96
C GLY A 19 -14.62 7.26 -13.08
N ALA A 20 -15.63 8.11 -12.87
CA ALA A 20 -16.10 9.09 -13.85
C ALA A 20 -15.04 10.13 -14.25
N ALA A 21 -14.08 10.45 -13.38
CA ALA A 21 -13.01 11.39 -13.71
C ALA A 21 -12.10 10.81 -14.81
N LEU A 22 -11.75 9.52 -14.69
CA LEU A 22 -10.93 8.85 -15.69
C LEU A 22 -11.68 8.62 -16.99
N VAL A 23 -12.98 8.30 -16.92
CA VAL A 23 -13.85 8.23 -18.11
C VAL A 23 -13.83 9.56 -18.87
N ASN A 24 -13.91 10.69 -18.16
CA ASN A 24 -13.91 12.01 -18.78
C ASN A 24 -12.57 12.40 -19.41
N GLN A 25 -11.44 11.93 -18.86
CA GLN A 25 -10.12 12.21 -19.42
C GLN A 25 -9.80 11.32 -20.63
N VAL A 26 -10.03 10.01 -20.50
CA VAL A 26 -9.64 9.02 -21.50
C VAL A 26 -10.67 9.00 -22.64
N LYS A 27 -11.96 8.81 -22.34
CA LYS A 27 -13.06 8.71 -23.31
C LYS A 27 -12.80 7.68 -24.41
N GLY A 28 -12.34 6.48 -24.05
CA GLY A 28 -12.05 5.42 -25.00
C GLY A 28 -11.63 4.11 -24.35
N THR A 29 -11.36 3.13 -25.20
CA THR A 29 -11.05 1.74 -24.81
C THR A 29 -9.63 1.39 -25.22
N ILE A 30 -8.83 0.86 -24.29
CA ILE A 30 -7.42 0.53 -24.53
C ILE A 30 -7.21 -0.96 -24.29
N LYS A 31 -6.84 -1.70 -25.32
CA LYS A 31 -6.45 -3.12 -25.23
C LYS A 31 -4.94 -3.23 -25.02
N PHE A 32 -4.53 -4.00 -24.04
CA PHE A 32 -3.17 -4.45 -23.85
C PHE A 32 -3.05 -5.90 -24.29
N ASP A 33 -2.13 -6.14 -25.21
CA ASP A 33 -1.69 -7.47 -25.62
C ASP A 33 -0.29 -7.69 -25.06
N VAL A 34 -0.22 -8.41 -23.94
CA VAL A 34 1.04 -8.73 -23.30
C VAL A 34 1.47 -10.13 -23.72
N THR A 35 2.41 -10.17 -24.65
CA THR A 35 2.96 -11.43 -25.17
C THR A 35 3.55 -12.26 -24.03
N GLY A 36 3.04 -13.48 -23.88
CA GLY A 36 3.44 -14.43 -22.83
C GLY A 36 2.59 -14.38 -21.55
N ALA A 37 1.66 -13.43 -21.41
CA ALA A 37 0.85 -13.28 -20.19
C ALA A 37 -0.67 -13.27 -20.45
N GLY A 38 -1.11 -12.59 -21.52
CA GLY A 38 -2.51 -12.51 -21.88
C GLY A 38 -2.91 -11.14 -22.43
N GLN A 39 -4.22 -10.93 -22.57
CA GLN A 39 -4.79 -9.72 -23.12
C GLN A 39 -5.79 -9.11 -22.11
N TRP A 40 -5.76 -7.79 -21.98
CA TRP A 40 -6.64 -7.03 -21.09
C TRP A 40 -7.25 -5.84 -21.82
N LEU A 41 -8.49 -5.51 -21.48
CA LEU A 41 -9.21 -4.36 -22.02
C LEU A 41 -9.51 -3.39 -20.89
N ILE A 42 -8.99 -2.18 -21.02
CA ILE A 42 -9.28 -1.06 -20.14
C ILE A 42 -10.41 -0.25 -20.78
N GLN A 43 -11.59 -0.32 -20.18
CA GLN A 43 -12.76 0.45 -20.60
C GLN A 43 -12.83 1.76 -19.82
N CYS A 44 -12.63 2.87 -20.52
CA CYS A 44 -12.84 4.23 -19.99
C CYS A 44 -13.71 5.06 -20.94
N LYS A 45 -14.48 4.41 -21.84
CA LYS A 45 -15.39 5.10 -22.77
C LYS A 45 -16.72 5.48 -22.14
N THR A 46 -17.26 4.59 -21.32
CA THR A 46 -18.51 4.77 -20.58
C THR A 46 -18.33 4.32 -19.13
N ALA A 47 -19.09 4.89 -18.20
CA ALA A 47 -19.16 4.38 -16.85
C ALA A 47 -20.00 3.09 -16.81
N PRO A 48 -19.67 2.10 -15.95
CA PRO A 48 -18.50 2.08 -15.06
C PRO A 48 -17.20 1.80 -15.83
N ALA A 49 -16.14 2.53 -15.49
CA ALA A 49 -14.81 2.23 -15.98
C ALA A 49 -14.28 0.95 -15.29
N GLY A 50 -13.50 0.16 -16.01
CA GLY A 50 -12.93 -1.07 -15.45
C GLY A 50 -11.94 -1.73 -16.38
N VAL A 51 -11.26 -2.74 -15.85
CA VAL A 51 -10.32 -3.57 -16.60
C VAL A 51 -10.85 -5.01 -16.60
N THR A 52 -10.93 -5.60 -17.78
CA THR A 52 -11.37 -6.98 -17.96
C THR A 52 -10.32 -7.78 -18.74
N LYS A 53 -10.27 -9.10 -18.52
CA LYS A 53 -9.55 -9.97 -19.45
C LYS A 53 -10.21 -9.89 -20.82
N SER A 54 -9.39 -9.80 -21.85
CA SER A 54 -9.82 -9.60 -23.22
C SER A 54 -9.40 -10.76 -24.09
N SER A 55 -10.10 -10.92 -25.22
CA SER A 55 -9.73 -11.87 -26.28
C SER A 55 -9.07 -11.12 -27.43
N ALA A 56 -8.36 -11.84 -28.30
CA ALA A 56 -7.61 -11.23 -29.40
C ALA A 56 -8.50 -10.39 -30.33
N ASP A 57 -9.75 -10.82 -30.51
CA ASP A 57 -10.75 -10.19 -31.39
C ASP A 57 -11.49 -9.00 -30.77
N ALA A 58 -11.26 -8.69 -29.49
CA ALA A 58 -11.97 -7.59 -28.84
C ALA A 58 -11.62 -6.25 -29.51
N ALA A 59 -12.66 -5.54 -29.96
CA ALA A 59 -12.55 -4.20 -30.52
C ALA A 59 -12.09 -3.20 -29.45
N ALA A 60 -11.07 -2.41 -29.78
CA ALA A 60 -10.56 -1.35 -28.92
C ALA A 60 -10.12 -0.17 -29.77
N ASP A 61 -10.27 1.04 -29.22
CA ASP A 61 -9.85 2.27 -29.90
C ASP A 61 -8.32 2.35 -30.03
N VAL A 62 -7.59 1.75 -29.08
CA VAL A 62 -6.14 1.54 -29.11
C VAL A 62 -5.82 0.11 -28.69
N THR A 63 -4.87 -0.51 -29.37
CA THR A 63 -4.22 -1.76 -28.95
C THR A 63 -2.73 -1.50 -28.74
N VAL A 64 -2.22 -1.90 -27.58
CA VAL A 64 -0.82 -1.80 -27.19
C VAL A 64 -0.26 -3.21 -27.09
N THR A 65 0.74 -3.54 -27.90
CA THR A 65 1.37 -4.86 -27.90
C THR A 65 2.79 -4.77 -27.37
N LEU A 66 3.14 -5.59 -26.39
CA LEU A 66 4.48 -5.67 -25.81
C LEU A 66 4.68 -7.00 -25.04
N SER A 67 5.92 -7.35 -24.70
CA SER A 67 6.20 -8.50 -23.82
C SER A 67 5.92 -8.19 -22.34
N GLU A 68 5.64 -9.20 -21.51
CA GLU A 68 5.51 -9.03 -20.05
C GLU A 68 6.71 -8.32 -19.41
N ALA A 69 7.95 -8.70 -19.77
CA ALA A 69 9.14 -8.07 -19.21
C ALA A 69 9.17 -6.55 -19.45
N ASN A 70 8.95 -6.12 -20.70
CA ASN A 70 8.85 -4.70 -21.04
C ASN A 70 7.67 -4.00 -20.35
N PHE A 71 6.55 -4.70 -20.16
CA PHE A 71 5.38 -4.16 -19.47
C PHE A 71 5.70 -3.84 -18.01
N LEU A 72 6.34 -4.77 -17.31
CA LEU A 72 6.78 -4.56 -15.94
C LEU A 72 7.80 -3.44 -15.82
N LEU A 73 8.73 -3.32 -16.78
CA LEU A 73 9.70 -2.22 -16.79
C LEU A 73 9.04 -0.86 -17.03
N LEU A 74 8.02 -0.77 -17.90
CA LEU A 74 7.26 0.47 -18.12
C LEU A 74 6.55 0.91 -16.86
N ILE A 75 5.86 -0.02 -16.23
CA ILE A 75 5.07 0.22 -15.02
C ILE A 75 5.98 0.54 -13.82
N ALA A 76 7.18 -0.02 -13.78
CA ALA A 76 8.21 0.28 -12.79
C ALA A 76 9.00 1.58 -13.08
N ASP A 77 8.62 2.35 -14.11
CA ASP A 77 9.34 3.56 -14.56
C ASP A 77 10.79 3.31 -15.02
N LYS A 78 11.18 2.04 -15.20
CA LYS A 78 12.52 1.62 -15.65
C LYS A 78 12.66 1.61 -17.17
N LEU A 79 11.56 1.71 -17.89
CA LEU A 79 11.52 1.79 -19.34
C LEU A 79 10.57 2.93 -19.73
N ASN A 80 11.05 3.86 -20.55
CA ASN A 80 10.23 4.96 -21.03
C ASN A 80 9.37 4.48 -22.24
N PRO A 81 8.06 4.80 -22.28
CA PRO A 81 7.16 4.33 -23.33
C PRO A 81 7.52 4.86 -24.73
N GLN A 82 8.00 6.10 -24.84
CA GLN A 82 8.43 6.67 -26.12
C GLN A 82 9.70 5.98 -26.62
N GLN A 83 10.69 5.76 -25.75
CA GLN A 83 11.90 5.03 -26.10
C GLN A 83 11.61 3.57 -26.48
N ALA A 84 10.72 2.91 -25.75
CA ALA A 84 10.35 1.53 -26.03
C ALA A 84 9.57 1.39 -27.34
N TYR A 85 8.74 2.36 -27.71
CA TYR A 85 8.12 2.41 -29.04
C TYR A 85 9.16 2.62 -30.15
N MET A 86 10.08 3.59 -29.99
CA MET A 86 11.15 3.82 -30.97
C MET A 86 12.09 2.62 -31.13
N GLN A 87 12.29 1.83 -30.07
CA GLN A 87 13.06 0.59 -30.09
C GLN A 87 12.25 -0.62 -30.61
N GLY A 88 10.98 -0.44 -30.98
CA GLY A 88 10.09 -1.52 -31.44
C GLY A 88 9.63 -2.50 -30.35
N LYS A 89 9.93 -2.21 -29.08
CA LYS A 89 9.57 -3.01 -27.89
C LYS A 89 8.10 -2.88 -27.50
N ILE A 90 7.46 -1.80 -27.92
CA ILE A 90 6.02 -1.56 -27.82
C ILE A 90 5.51 -1.25 -29.22
N LYS A 91 4.34 -1.79 -29.58
CA LYS A 91 3.62 -1.42 -30.79
C LYS A 91 2.27 -0.83 -30.40
N PHE A 92 1.92 0.31 -30.98
CA PHE A 92 0.60 0.92 -30.84
C PHE A 92 -0.16 0.76 -32.15
N LYS A 93 -1.41 0.31 -32.07
CA LYS A 93 -2.34 0.22 -33.21
C LYS A 93 -3.65 0.90 -32.83
N GLY A 94 -4.14 1.81 -33.68
CA GLY A 94 -5.37 2.56 -33.43
C GLY A 94 -5.11 4.04 -33.13
N ASN A 95 -5.95 4.65 -32.30
CA ASN A 95 -5.98 6.09 -32.06
C ASN A 95 -4.81 6.57 -31.17
N MET A 96 -3.77 7.12 -31.77
CA MET A 96 -2.59 7.61 -31.04
C MET A 96 -2.90 8.70 -29.99
N GLY A 97 -3.97 9.48 -30.15
CA GLY A 97 -4.38 10.46 -29.13
C GLY A 97 -4.85 9.80 -27.83
N LEU A 98 -5.46 8.61 -27.92
CA LEU A 98 -5.79 7.78 -26.76
C LEU A 98 -4.54 7.12 -26.16
N ALA A 99 -3.53 6.80 -26.96
CA ALA A 99 -2.25 6.30 -26.46
C ALA A 99 -1.51 7.33 -25.59
N MET A 100 -1.61 8.63 -25.89
CA MET A 100 -1.07 9.67 -25.00
C MET A 100 -1.85 9.76 -23.68
N LYS A 101 -3.18 9.56 -23.73
CA LYS A 101 -4.07 9.55 -22.55
C LYS A 101 -3.90 8.32 -21.67
N LEU A 102 -3.25 7.26 -22.16
CA LEU A 102 -2.87 6.11 -21.33
C LEU A 102 -2.05 6.54 -20.10
N SER A 103 -1.29 7.64 -20.20
CA SER A 103 -0.58 8.26 -19.08
C SER A 103 -1.50 8.56 -17.90
N ALA A 104 -2.78 8.91 -18.12
CA ALA A 104 -3.76 9.14 -17.05
C ALA A 104 -4.11 7.84 -16.33
N VAL A 105 -4.26 6.73 -17.07
CA VAL A 105 -4.51 5.39 -16.49
C VAL A 105 -3.28 4.91 -15.72
N ILE A 106 -2.08 5.09 -16.27
CA ILE A 106 -0.82 4.78 -15.59
C ILE A 106 -0.67 5.65 -14.34
N ASN A 107 -1.04 6.94 -14.38
CA ASN A 107 -0.99 7.79 -13.21
C ASN A 107 -2.02 7.39 -12.14
N ALA A 108 -3.23 6.98 -12.51
CA ALA A 108 -4.20 6.41 -11.58
C ALA A 108 -3.66 5.12 -10.95
N TYR A 109 -3.04 4.24 -11.74
CA TYR A 109 -2.32 3.07 -11.23
C TYR A 109 -1.16 3.47 -10.30
N LYS A 110 -0.31 4.43 -10.68
CA LYS A 110 0.82 4.91 -9.86
C LYS A 110 0.32 5.56 -8.60
N GLN A 111 -0.79 6.30 -8.62
CA GLN A 111 -1.44 6.80 -7.42
C GLN A 111 -2.01 5.66 -6.60
N LYS A 112 -2.59 4.62 -7.19
CA LYS A 112 -3.10 3.47 -6.44
C LYS A 112 -2.01 2.51 -5.98
N VAL A 113 -0.83 2.51 -6.58
CA VAL A 113 0.37 1.79 -6.12
C VAL A 113 1.25 2.68 -5.28
N ALA A 114 1.10 4.00 -5.28
CA ALA A 114 1.71 4.89 -4.29
C ALA A 114 0.84 4.92 -3.03
N SER A 115 -0.47 5.06 -3.18
CA SER A 115 -1.48 4.83 -2.15
C SER A 115 -1.57 3.37 -1.78
N GLY A 116 -1.18 2.45 -2.66
CA GLY A 116 -1.08 1.00 -2.49
C GLY A 116 0.34 0.49 -2.31
N ALA A 117 1.32 1.37 -2.15
CA ALA A 117 2.60 1.12 -1.47
C ALA A 117 2.61 1.89 -0.16
N ALA A 118 1.69 2.85 0.01
CA ALA A 118 1.14 3.27 1.28
C ALA A 118 0.08 2.28 1.81
N ALA A 119 -0.59 1.48 0.95
CA ALA A 119 -1.59 0.46 1.30
C ALA A 119 -1.19 -1.01 0.97
N ALA A 120 -0.09 -1.27 0.25
CA ALA A 120 0.74 -2.48 0.46
C ALA A 120 1.69 -2.27 1.64
N ALA A 121 1.58 -1.10 2.29
CA ALA A 121 2.07 -0.83 3.63
C ALA A 121 0.89 -0.46 4.57
N ALA A 122 -0.35 -0.81 4.17
CA ALA A 122 -1.52 -0.79 5.04
C ALA A 122 -2.67 -1.64 4.46
N PRO A 123 -2.92 -2.88 4.92
CA PRO A 123 -4.09 -3.61 4.46
C PRO A 123 -5.35 -2.98 5.07
N ALA A 124 -6.37 -2.83 4.23
CA ALA A 124 -7.74 -2.58 4.65
C ALA A 124 -8.30 -3.80 5.39
N ALA A 125 -9.02 -3.54 6.49
CA ALA A 125 -9.85 -4.51 7.22
C ALA A 125 -10.95 -5.07 6.28
N THR A 126 -11.49 -6.30 6.46
CA THR A 126 -12.11 -6.92 7.66
C THR A 126 -12.46 -8.40 7.33
N PRO A 127 -12.96 -9.27 8.25
CA PRO A 127 -12.76 -9.47 9.69
C PRO A 127 -12.24 -10.89 10.05
N ALA A 128 -11.65 -11.02 11.25
CA ALA A 128 -11.47 -12.25 12.04
C ALA A 128 -10.59 -13.41 11.51
N ALA A 129 -9.72 -13.88 12.42
CA ALA A 129 -8.98 -15.15 12.46
C ALA A 129 -7.72 -15.31 11.58
N THR A 130 -6.56 -14.92 12.15
CA THR A 130 -5.45 -15.84 12.50
C THR A 130 -4.45 -15.10 13.39
N THR A 131 -4.71 -15.09 14.71
CA THR A 131 -3.77 -14.64 15.76
C THR A 131 -2.80 -15.75 16.18
N THR A 132 -2.49 -16.70 15.30
CA THR A 132 -1.62 -17.84 15.59
C THR A 132 -0.38 -17.76 14.69
N GLY A 133 0.64 -17.01 15.12
CA GLY A 133 1.97 -17.08 14.50
C GLY A 133 2.76 -15.76 14.40
N LEU A 134 2.11 -14.61 14.57
CA LEU A 134 2.78 -13.31 14.52
C LEU A 134 3.50 -13.00 15.82
N ARG A 135 4.81 -12.74 15.75
CA ARG A 135 5.60 -12.46 16.94
C ARG A 135 5.33 -11.07 17.51
N SER A 136 4.95 -10.10 16.67
CA SER A 136 4.51 -8.77 17.11
C SER A 136 3.23 -8.78 17.95
N ALA A 137 2.34 -9.75 17.75
CA ALA A 137 1.08 -9.86 18.49
C ALA A 137 1.32 -9.99 20.01
N GLY A 138 2.36 -10.72 20.42
CA GLY A 138 2.75 -10.82 21.82
C GLY A 138 3.18 -9.48 22.42
N ILE A 139 3.86 -8.64 21.64
CA ILE A 139 4.26 -7.29 22.07
C ILE A 139 3.04 -6.39 22.24
N PHE A 140 2.06 -6.43 21.34
CA PHE A 140 0.83 -5.65 21.49
C PHE A 140 -0.01 -6.10 22.68
N ALA A 141 -0.04 -7.39 22.98
CA ALA A 141 -0.65 -7.89 24.21
C ALA A 141 0.04 -7.29 25.45
N SER A 142 1.37 -7.31 25.50
CA SER A 142 2.14 -6.70 26.59
C SER A 142 2.00 -5.17 26.65
N ILE A 143 1.86 -4.48 25.51
CA ILE A 143 1.53 -3.05 25.48
C ILE A 143 0.17 -2.82 26.15
N GLY A 144 -0.85 -3.61 25.82
CA GLY A 144 -2.17 -3.49 26.44
C GLY A 144 -2.14 -3.71 27.95
N GLU A 145 -1.35 -4.65 28.43
CA GLU A 145 -1.14 -4.88 29.84
C GLU A 145 -0.36 -3.76 30.53
N ALA A 146 0.67 -3.21 29.87
CA ALA A 146 1.41 -2.06 30.35
C ALA A 146 0.54 -0.79 30.43
N ILE A 147 -0.37 -0.59 29.47
CA ILE A 147 -1.35 0.50 29.51
C ILE A 147 -2.35 0.30 30.65
N LYS A 148 -2.83 -0.93 30.89
CA LYS A 148 -3.69 -1.21 32.06
C LYS A 148 -2.99 -0.94 33.38
N ALA A 149 -1.70 -1.24 33.48
CA ALA A 149 -0.94 -1.09 34.73
C ALA A 149 -0.39 0.34 34.95
N LYS A 150 0.09 0.99 33.89
CA LYS A 150 0.83 2.28 33.92
C LYS A 150 0.23 3.34 32.99
N GLY A 151 -1.02 3.16 32.62
CA GLY A 151 -1.77 4.02 31.71
C GLY A 151 -1.61 5.53 31.95
N PRO A 152 -1.85 6.03 33.17
CA PRO A 152 -1.72 7.45 33.47
C PRO A 152 -0.30 8.00 33.23
N GLU A 153 0.74 7.24 33.57
CA GLU A 153 2.13 7.63 33.28
C GLU A 153 2.43 7.65 31.78
N LEU A 154 1.96 6.64 31.04
CA LEU A 154 2.17 6.54 29.61
C LEU A 154 1.42 7.64 28.84
N VAL A 155 0.18 7.94 29.24
CA VAL A 155 -0.60 9.07 28.71
C VAL A 155 0.13 10.39 29.01
N GLY A 156 0.65 10.57 30.23
CA GLY A 156 1.40 11.77 30.60
C GLY A 156 2.69 11.97 29.80
N LYS A 157 3.40 10.88 29.47
CA LYS A 157 4.64 10.91 28.68
C LYS A 157 4.38 11.08 27.18
N VAL A 158 3.41 10.35 26.62
CA VAL A 158 3.16 10.30 25.17
C VAL A 158 2.22 11.41 24.71
N LYS A 159 1.07 11.59 25.38
CA LYS A 159 0.04 12.60 25.06
C LYS A 159 -0.41 12.57 23.59
N GLY A 160 -0.73 11.40 23.07
CA GLY A 160 -1.13 11.26 21.67
C GLY A 160 -1.70 9.89 21.32
N THR A 161 -2.31 9.81 20.14
CA THR A 161 -2.85 8.56 19.58
C THR A 161 -1.90 7.99 18.52
N ILE A 162 -1.69 6.68 18.55
CA ILE A 162 -0.73 6.00 17.68
C ILE A 162 -1.43 4.81 17.01
N GLN A 163 -1.41 4.76 15.69
CA GLN A 163 -1.84 3.61 14.90
C GLN A 163 -0.62 2.82 14.43
N PHE A 164 -0.56 1.53 14.73
CA PHE A 164 0.43 0.59 14.23
C PHE A 164 -0.18 -0.29 13.16
N ASN A 165 0.44 -0.31 11.99
CA ASN A 165 0.09 -1.19 10.90
C ASN A 165 1.23 -2.18 10.69
N ILE A 166 1.00 -3.44 11.07
CA ILE A 166 1.97 -4.51 10.89
C ILE A 166 1.60 -5.32 9.67
N THR A 167 2.60 -5.57 8.82
CA THR A 167 2.44 -6.40 7.62
C THR A 167 3.30 -7.67 7.71
N PRO A 168 2.76 -8.89 7.48
CA PRO A 168 1.34 -9.24 7.39
C PRO A 168 0.78 -9.54 8.79
N GLY A 169 0.21 -8.55 9.51
CA GLY A 169 -0.17 -8.72 10.93
C GLY A 169 -1.46 -8.05 11.39
N GLY A 170 -1.87 -6.94 10.76
CA GLY A 170 -3.07 -6.20 11.11
C GLY A 170 -2.77 -4.81 11.69
N THR A 171 -3.82 -4.12 12.13
CA THR A 171 -3.73 -2.75 12.64
C THR A 171 -4.13 -2.69 14.11
N TRP A 172 -3.28 -2.05 14.92
CA TRP A 172 -3.55 -1.72 16.32
C TRP A 172 -3.62 -0.21 16.50
N PHE A 173 -4.63 0.25 17.21
CA PHE A 173 -4.78 1.63 17.63
C PHE A 173 -4.48 1.72 19.13
N VAL A 174 -3.58 2.63 19.49
CA VAL A 174 -3.15 2.89 20.85
C VAL A 174 -3.51 4.33 21.19
N ASP A 175 -4.48 4.51 22.08
CA ASP A 175 -4.79 5.80 22.66
C ASP A 175 -3.92 6.01 23.90
N LEU A 176 -3.01 6.98 23.85
CA LEU A 176 -2.26 7.48 25.01
C LEU A 176 -2.48 8.99 25.15
N LYS A 177 -3.72 9.42 24.86
CA LYS A 177 -4.13 10.82 24.88
C LYS A 177 -5.25 11.05 25.88
N ASN A 178 -6.15 10.09 26.02
CA ASN A 178 -7.37 10.21 26.81
C ASN A 178 -7.37 9.22 27.99
N GLY A 179 -7.83 9.68 29.15
CA GLY A 179 -8.02 8.84 30.34
C GLY A 179 -6.74 8.11 30.78
N ALA A 180 -6.86 6.81 31.04
CA ALA A 180 -5.73 5.93 31.35
C ALA A 180 -5.08 5.30 30.10
N GLY A 181 -5.48 5.71 28.90
CA GLY A 181 -5.05 5.10 27.66
C GLY A 181 -5.68 3.72 27.38
N SER A 182 -5.66 3.31 26.12
CA SER A 182 -6.25 2.05 25.67
C SER A 182 -5.55 1.53 24.42
N ILE A 183 -5.68 0.22 24.18
CA ILE A 183 -5.27 -0.41 22.92
C ILE A 183 -6.45 -1.19 22.35
N GLU A 184 -6.65 -1.07 21.04
CA GLU A 184 -7.71 -1.73 20.31
C GLU A 184 -7.15 -2.26 18.97
N THR A 185 -7.62 -3.41 18.50
CA THR A 185 -7.34 -3.88 17.14
C THR A 185 -8.29 -3.19 16.17
N ALA A 186 -8.03 -1.92 15.89
CA ALA A 186 -8.86 -1.08 15.03
C ALA A 186 -8.00 -0.17 14.15
N THR A 187 -8.56 0.22 13.01
CA THR A 187 -7.99 1.27 12.15
C THR A 187 -8.76 2.55 12.44
N LYS A 188 -8.10 3.56 13.02
CA LYS A 188 -8.70 4.83 13.44
C LYS A 188 -7.72 5.97 13.14
N PRO A 189 -8.22 7.17 12.79
CA PRO A 189 -7.35 8.32 12.61
C PRO A 189 -6.57 8.59 13.89
N ALA A 190 -5.24 8.62 13.76
CA ALA A 190 -4.30 8.79 14.87
C ALA A 190 -3.35 9.96 14.59
N ASP A 191 -2.86 10.59 15.67
CA ASP A 191 -1.86 11.64 15.60
C ASP A 191 -0.55 11.14 14.95
N LEU A 192 -0.23 9.85 15.13
CA LEU A 192 0.87 9.15 14.47
C LEU A 192 0.41 7.82 13.89
N THR A 193 0.70 7.58 12.62
CA THR A 193 0.53 6.28 11.95
C THR A 193 1.90 5.70 11.63
N ILE A 194 2.11 4.45 12.04
CA ILE A 194 3.35 3.70 11.93
C ILE A 194 3.06 2.47 11.10
N THR A 195 3.88 2.24 10.09
CA THR A 195 3.73 1.13 9.16
C THR A 195 5.05 0.39 9.07
N VAL A 196 5.04 -0.91 9.34
CA VAL A 196 6.27 -1.73 9.43
C VAL A 196 5.95 -3.22 9.25
N SER A 197 6.94 -4.02 8.85
CA SER A 197 6.78 -5.48 8.78
C SER A 197 6.85 -6.12 10.18
N ASP A 198 6.26 -7.31 10.39
CA ASP A 198 6.37 -8.03 11.68
C ASP A 198 7.84 -8.27 12.07
N ALA A 199 8.67 -8.69 11.11
CA ALA A 199 10.09 -8.98 11.33
C ALA A 199 10.92 -7.73 11.65
N ASP A 200 10.69 -6.62 10.95
CA ASP A 200 11.39 -5.36 11.25
C ASP A 200 10.88 -4.75 12.56
N PHE A 201 9.57 -4.83 12.85
CA PHE A 201 8.99 -4.38 14.11
C PHE A 201 9.57 -5.15 15.29
N MET A 202 9.68 -6.47 15.18
CA MET A 202 10.39 -7.30 16.14
C MET A 202 11.84 -6.88 16.33
N SER A 203 12.55 -6.59 15.25
CA SER A 203 13.95 -6.18 15.34
C SER A 203 14.11 -4.82 16.03
N ILE A 204 13.18 -3.89 15.77
CA ILE A 204 13.10 -2.59 16.45
C ILE A 204 12.74 -2.79 17.92
N ALA A 205 11.73 -3.61 18.16
CA ALA A 205 11.29 -3.96 19.49
C ALA A 205 12.29 -4.85 20.21
N ASP A 206 13.29 -5.47 19.60
CA ASP A 206 14.37 -6.15 20.31
C ASP A 206 15.57 -5.21 20.57
N GLY A 207 15.57 -4.03 19.92
CA GLY A 207 16.69 -3.10 19.91
C GLY A 207 17.79 -3.46 18.89
N LYS A 208 17.63 -4.56 18.16
CA LYS A 208 18.53 -5.00 17.08
C LYS A 208 18.52 -4.06 15.88
N LEU A 209 17.39 -3.42 15.60
CA LEU A 209 17.24 -2.46 14.50
C LEU A 209 16.86 -1.09 15.07
N ASN A 210 17.65 -0.06 14.75
CA ASN A 210 17.31 1.29 15.16
C ASN A 210 16.11 1.82 14.34
N ALA A 211 15.08 2.32 15.01
CA ALA A 211 13.86 2.81 14.36
C ALA A 211 14.12 3.96 13.38
N GLN A 212 15.05 4.87 13.68
CA GLN A 212 15.44 5.97 12.80
C GLN A 212 16.13 5.45 11.54
N GLN A 213 17.00 4.44 11.67
CA GLN A 213 17.61 3.78 10.51
C GLN A 213 16.58 3.01 9.69
N ALA A 214 15.63 2.33 10.33
CA ALA A 214 14.53 1.65 9.64
C ALA A 214 13.68 2.66 8.84
N PHE A 215 13.44 3.85 9.39
CA PHE A 215 12.73 4.92 8.70
C PHE A 215 13.50 5.45 7.49
N MET A 216 14.79 5.79 7.68
CA MET A 216 15.65 6.26 6.58
C MET A 216 15.80 5.22 5.46
N LYS A 217 15.78 3.92 5.81
CA LYS A 217 15.82 2.81 4.83
C LYS A 217 14.45 2.48 4.20
N GLY A 218 13.39 3.19 4.58
CA GLY A 218 12.02 2.98 4.08
C GLY A 218 11.34 1.70 4.60
N LYS A 219 11.95 1.01 5.56
CA LYS A 219 11.39 -0.20 6.22
C LYS A 219 10.35 0.13 7.28
N LEU A 220 10.48 1.31 7.88
CA LEU A 220 9.51 1.91 8.80
C LEU A 220 8.94 3.15 8.11
N LYS A 221 7.62 3.26 8.02
CA LYS A 221 6.95 4.47 7.54
C LYS A 221 6.24 5.14 8.71
N LEU A 222 6.46 6.43 8.85
CA LEU A 222 5.85 7.27 9.87
C LEU A 222 5.05 8.36 9.16
N LYS A 223 3.78 8.54 9.54
CA LYS A 223 2.91 9.58 9.01
C LYS A 223 2.23 10.29 10.18
N GLY A 224 2.29 11.62 10.22
CA GLY A 224 1.72 12.42 11.30
C GLY A 224 2.79 13.04 12.20
N ASN A 225 2.53 13.10 13.50
CA ASN A 225 3.35 13.80 14.48
C ASN A 225 4.63 13.03 14.81
N MET A 226 5.75 13.47 14.22
CA MET A 226 7.08 12.88 14.43
C MET A 226 7.58 12.99 15.88
N GLY A 227 7.07 13.96 16.66
CA GLY A 227 7.36 14.07 18.09
C GLY A 227 6.82 12.87 18.89
N LEU A 228 5.71 12.27 18.45
CA LEU A 228 5.20 11.02 19.02
C LEU A 228 6.07 9.83 18.62
N ALA A 229 6.67 9.85 17.42
CA ALA A 229 7.52 8.75 16.95
C ALA A 229 8.81 8.64 17.79
N MET A 230 9.35 9.78 18.24
CA MET A 230 10.47 9.82 19.19
C MET A 230 10.12 9.24 20.57
N LYS A 231 8.82 9.20 20.92
CA LYS A 231 8.31 8.66 22.19
C LYS A 231 7.87 7.20 22.12
N LEU A 232 7.82 6.63 20.91
CA LEU A 232 7.51 5.22 20.70
C LEU A 232 8.38 4.25 21.52
N PRO A 233 9.70 4.47 21.67
CA PRO A 233 10.54 3.60 22.47
C PRO A 233 10.07 3.50 23.93
N VAL A 234 9.47 4.56 24.49
CA VAL A 234 8.93 4.58 25.86
C VAL A 234 7.76 3.60 26.01
N VAL A 235 6.89 3.52 25.00
CA VAL A 235 5.73 2.60 24.99
C VAL A 235 6.19 1.16 24.84
N ILE A 236 7.15 0.91 23.94
CA ILE A 236 7.70 -0.43 23.70
C ILE A 236 8.49 -0.92 24.93
N ASP A 237 9.29 -0.05 25.56
CA ASP A 237 10.04 -0.37 26.76
C ASP A 237 9.12 -0.72 27.95
N ALA A 238 8.04 0.04 28.13
CA ALA A 238 7.03 -0.27 29.14
C ALA A 238 6.37 -1.64 28.92
N ALA A 239 6.17 -2.05 27.66
CA ALA A 239 5.67 -3.39 27.34
C ALA A 239 6.70 -4.49 27.64
N LYS A 240 7.98 -4.29 27.26
CA LYS A 240 9.06 -5.25 27.54
C LYS A 240 9.31 -5.45 29.03
N ALA A 241 9.29 -4.36 29.79
CA ALA A 241 9.50 -4.41 31.24
C ALA A 241 8.49 -5.36 31.91
N ARG A 242 7.32 -5.54 31.28
CA ARG A 242 6.24 -6.42 31.73
C ARG A 242 6.37 -7.87 31.21
N SER A 243 6.92 -8.09 30.01
CA SER A 243 7.14 -9.45 29.45
C SER A 243 8.31 -10.21 30.10
N LYS A 244 9.09 -9.56 30.97
CA LYS A 244 10.29 -10.11 31.63
C LYS A 244 10.04 -10.50 33.10
N LEU A 245 8.79 -10.44 33.55
CA LEU A 245 8.27 -10.89 34.84
C LEU A 245 7.41 -12.13 34.61
#